data_AF-A0AB39PX42-F1
#
_entry.id   AF-A0AB39PX42-F1
#
_cell.length_a   1.000
_cell.length_b   1.000
_cell.length_c   1.000
_cell.angle_alpha   90.00
_cell.angle_beta   90.00
_cell.angle_gamma   90.00
#
_symmetry.space_group_name_H-M   'P 1'
#
loop_
_entity.id
_entity.type
_entity.pdbx_description
1 polymer ?
#
loop_
_entity_poly.entity_id
_entity_poly.type
_entity_poly.pdbx_seq_one_letter_code
_entity_poly.pdbx_strand_id
1 'polypeptide(L)'
;MTGTGAGNNSGIHAGGDIHIDGSAVALNHSTATTGTPAETDREAAIAELRTAARLLLEQLRTHQDQYEDGEELVEAGERVEAELTRDEPRRNALLRWLGFIAPGVQATAAVAGDVVAIQNSVSSLL
;
A
#
# COMPACT_ATOMS: atom_id res chain seq x y z
N MET A 1 -9.49 42.14 -0.60
CA MET A 1 -9.54 40.95 0.28
C MET A 1 -10.34 39.88 -0.47
N THR A 2 -9.63 39.08 -1.28
CA THR A 2 -9.45 37.61 -1.13
C THR A 2 -10.78 36.87 -1.32
N GLY A 3 -11.12 36.31 -2.48
CA GLY A 3 -10.30 35.53 -3.41
C GLY A 3 -10.57 34.04 -3.15
N THR A 4 -11.76 33.56 -3.50
CA THR A 4 -12.18 32.16 -3.36
C THR A 4 -11.49 31.34 -4.45
N GLY A 5 -10.30 30.81 -4.14
CA GLY A 5 -9.54 29.94 -5.02
C GLY A 5 -10.28 28.63 -5.26
N ALA A 6 -10.53 28.32 -6.53
CA ALA A 6 -10.94 27.00 -6.97
C ALA A 6 -9.92 25.96 -6.48
N GLY A 7 -10.38 25.00 -5.68
CA GLY A 7 -9.57 23.85 -5.31
C GLY A 7 -9.38 22.96 -6.53
N ASN A 8 -8.23 23.08 -7.18
CA ASN A 8 -7.83 22.14 -8.21
C ASN A 8 -7.62 20.77 -7.56
N ASN A 9 -8.52 19.84 -7.91
CA ASN A 9 -8.35 18.41 -7.68
C ASN A 9 -7.26 17.91 -8.63
N SER A 10 -6.04 17.76 -8.12
CA SER A 10 -4.97 17.09 -8.85
C SER A 10 -4.98 15.62 -8.48
N GLY A 11 -5.62 14.81 -9.32
CA GLY A 11 -5.54 13.35 -9.25
C GLY A 11 -4.10 12.87 -9.37
N ILE A 12 -3.76 11.82 -8.62
CA ILE A 12 -2.48 11.14 -8.75
C ILE A 12 -2.52 10.34 -10.05
N HIS A 13 -1.74 10.76 -11.05
CA HIS A 13 -1.48 9.97 -12.25
C HIS A 13 -0.09 9.33 -12.14
N ALA A 14 -0.06 8.11 -11.62
CA ALA A 14 1.07 7.20 -11.83
C ALA A 14 0.77 6.36 -13.07
N GLY A 15 1.72 6.31 -14.01
CA GLY A 15 1.56 5.63 -15.29
C GLY A 15 1.33 4.13 -15.13
N GLY A 16 0.19 3.67 -15.62
CA GLY A 16 -0.31 2.29 -15.53
C GLY A 16 -1.61 2.28 -14.72
N ASP A 17 -2.75 2.07 -15.37
CA ASP A 17 -4.14 2.23 -14.90
C ASP A 17 -4.44 1.68 -13.49
N ILE A 18 -4.02 2.42 -12.47
CA ILE A 18 -4.49 2.29 -11.10
C ILE A 18 -5.45 3.45 -10.86
N HIS A 19 -6.74 3.18 -11.00
CA HIS A 19 -7.80 4.12 -10.62
C HIS A 19 -8.07 3.97 -9.12
N ILE A 20 -7.34 4.70 -8.29
CA ILE A 20 -7.73 4.88 -6.89
C ILE A 20 -8.84 5.92 -6.89
N ASP A 21 -10.07 5.47 -6.59
CA ASP A 21 -11.21 6.35 -6.41
C ASP A 21 -10.90 7.34 -5.28
N GLY A 22 -11.05 8.64 -5.57
CA GLY A 22 -10.72 9.76 -4.68
C GLY A 22 -11.49 9.79 -3.35
N SER A 23 -12.45 8.87 -3.16
CA SER A 23 -13.10 8.64 -1.87
C SER A 23 -12.12 8.20 -0.77
N ALA A 24 -11.05 7.47 -1.12
CA ALA A 24 -10.05 7.00 -0.15
C ALA A 24 -9.11 8.11 0.33
N VAL A 25 -8.84 9.13 -0.49
CA VAL A 25 -7.96 10.27 -0.14
C VAL A 25 -8.69 11.32 0.70
N ALA A 26 -10.03 11.37 0.62
CA ALA A 26 -10.87 12.22 1.48
C ALA A 26 -10.83 11.83 2.97
N LEU A 27 -10.24 10.68 3.33
CA LEU A 27 -9.94 10.33 4.72
C LEU A 27 -8.90 11.26 5.35
N ASN A 28 -7.99 11.84 4.56
CA ASN A 28 -6.93 12.72 5.08
C ASN A 28 -7.29 14.21 5.13
N HIS A 29 -8.44 14.61 4.59
CA HIS A 29 -8.92 16.00 4.64
C HIS A 29 -10.32 16.17 5.24
N SER A 30 -10.96 15.08 5.67
CA SER A 30 -12.15 15.15 6.52
C SER A 30 -11.78 15.77 7.87
N THR A 31 -12.09 17.05 7.98
CA THR A 31 -12.27 17.77 9.24
C THR A 31 -12.90 16.85 10.27
N ALA A 32 -12.14 16.58 11.34
CA ALA A 32 -12.61 16.27 12.68
C ALA A 32 -14.09 15.81 12.76
N THR A 33 -14.34 14.52 12.51
CA THR A 33 -15.38 13.84 13.28
C THR A 33 -14.66 12.78 14.11
N THR A 34 -14.63 13.02 15.41
CA THR A 34 -14.08 12.16 16.46
C THR A 34 -14.87 10.85 16.57
N GLY A 35 -14.80 10.02 15.54
CA GLY A 35 -15.40 8.70 15.50
C GLY A 35 -14.39 7.74 14.89
N THR A 36 -14.09 6.66 15.62
CA THR A 36 -13.42 5.48 15.08
C THR A 36 -14.03 5.16 13.71
N PRO A 37 -13.24 4.89 12.65
CA PRO A 37 -13.79 4.44 11.37
C PRO A 37 -14.78 3.32 11.62
N ALA A 38 -15.92 3.34 10.93
CA ALA A 38 -16.89 2.27 11.07
C ALA A 38 -16.18 0.94 10.75
N GLU A 39 -16.45 -0.11 11.52
CA GLU A 39 -15.76 -1.40 11.42
C GLU A 39 -15.76 -1.96 9.98
N THR A 40 -16.83 -1.67 9.23
CA THR A 40 -16.97 -1.96 7.80
C THR A 40 -15.91 -1.28 6.91
N ASP A 41 -15.54 -0.03 7.20
CA ASP A 41 -14.54 0.72 6.42
C ASP A 41 -13.13 0.15 6.66
N ARG A 42 -12.89 -0.34 7.88
CA ARG A 42 -11.62 -0.99 8.23
C ARG A 42 -11.47 -2.34 7.53
N GLU A 43 -12.51 -3.18 7.50
CA GLU A 43 -12.50 -4.46 6.78
C GLU A 43 -12.27 -4.26 5.27
N ALA A 44 -12.94 -3.27 4.67
CA ALA A 44 -12.73 -2.92 3.27
C ALA A 44 -11.28 -2.48 2.99
N ALA A 45 -10.72 -1.61 3.84
CA ALA A 45 -9.34 -1.16 3.71
C ALA A 45 -8.31 -2.31 3.88
N ILE A 46 -8.60 -3.29 4.76
CA ILE A 46 -7.77 -4.50 4.90
C ILE A 46 -7.88 -5.39 3.66
N ALA A 47 -9.05 -5.51 3.04
CA ALA A 47 -9.22 -6.25 1.79
C ALA A 47 -8.45 -5.60 0.61
N GLU A 48 -8.46 -4.27 0.53
CA GLU A 48 -7.64 -3.53 -0.44
C GLU A 48 -6.14 -3.74 -0.18
N LEU A 49 -5.70 -3.69 1.08
CA LEU A 49 -4.32 -3.95 1.47
C LEU A 49 -3.87 -5.37 1.08
N ARG A 50 -4.73 -6.38 1.26
CA ARG A 50 -4.49 -7.76 0.79
C ARG A 50 -4.32 -7.82 -0.72
N THR A 51 -5.16 -7.10 -1.46
CA THR A 51 -5.08 -7.04 -2.92
C THR A 51 -3.78 -6.39 -3.37
N ALA A 52 -3.38 -5.28 -2.77
CA ALA A 52 -2.11 -4.60 -3.06
C ALA A 52 -0.90 -5.50 -2.77
N ALA A 53 -0.89 -6.22 -1.65
CA ALA A 53 0.18 -7.16 -1.31
C ALA A 53 0.29 -8.33 -2.32
N ARG A 54 -0.84 -8.81 -2.83
CA ARG A 54 -0.88 -9.88 -3.84
C ARG A 54 -0.30 -9.40 -5.18
N LEU A 55 -0.67 -8.19 -5.60
CA LEU A 55 -0.11 -7.56 -6.81
C LEU A 55 1.40 -7.34 -6.66
N LEU A 56 1.87 -6.88 -5.50
CA LEU A 56 3.30 -6.75 -5.22
C LEU A 56 4.01 -8.11 -5.38
N LEU A 57 3.46 -9.19 -4.83
CA LEU A 57 4.04 -10.53 -4.96
C LEU A 57 4.08 -11.00 -6.42
N GLU A 58 3.04 -10.74 -7.20
CA GLU A 58 3.01 -11.06 -8.64
C GLU A 58 4.09 -10.29 -9.42
N GLN A 59 4.30 -9.01 -9.10
CA GLN A 59 5.38 -8.21 -9.67
C GLN A 59 6.75 -8.77 -9.29
N LEU A 60 6.97 -9.10 -8.01
CA LEU A 60 8.22 -9.70 -7.54
C LEU A 60 8.54 -11.01 -8.26
N ARG A 61 7.55 -11.88 -8.45
CA ARG A 61 7.71 -13.14 -9.22
C ARG A 61 8.04 -12.88 -10.69
N THR A 62 7.36 -11.91 -11.30
CA THR A 62 7.56 -11.55 -12.71
C THR A 62 8.95 -10.99 -12.97
N HIS A 63 9.49 -10.24 -12.00
CA HIS A 63 10.76 -9.54 -12.11
C HIS A 63 11.90 -10.22 -11.33
N GLN A 64 11.71 -11.42 -10.79
CA GLN A 64 12.66 -12.06 -9.88
C GLN A 64 14.09 -12.13 -10.47
N ASP A 65 14.22 -12.45 -11.76
CA ASP A 65 15.52 -12.63 -12.43
C ASP A 65 16.26 -11.29 -12.65
N GLN A 66 15.59 -10.15 -12.39
CA GLN A 66 16.13 -8.81 -12.53
C GLN A 66 16.67 -8.25 -11.20
N TYR A 67 16.39 -8.93 -10.09
CA TYR A 67 16.84 -8.56 -8.76
C TYR A 67 18.00 -9.46 -8.33
N GLU A 68 18.95 -8.88 -7.60
CA GLU A 68 20.11 -9.62 -7.07
C GLU A 68 19.67 -10.75 -6.12
N ASP A 69 18.67 -10.46 -5.27
CA ASP A 69 18.09 -11.38 -4.27
C ASP A 69 16.64 -11.74 -4.64
N GLY A 70 16.38 -12.02 -5.92
CA GLY A 70 15.03 -12.21 -6.45
C GLY A 70 14.19 -13.28 -5.73
N GLU A 71 14.78 -14.44 -5.43
CA GLU A 71 14.11 -15.53 -4.72
C GLU A 71 13.74 -15.12 -3.29
N GLU A 72 14.65 -14.45 -2.58
CA GLU A 72 14.43 -13.97 -1.22
C GLU A 72 13.37 -12.85 -1.17
N LEU A 73 13.31 -12.00 -2.19
CA LEU A 73 12.27 -10.97 -2.31
C LEU A 73 10.89 -11.61 -2.53
N VAL A 74 10.79 -12.64 -3.38
CA VAL A 74 9.56 -13.40 -3.56
C VAL A 74 9.14 -14.08 -2.25
N GLU A 75 10.06 -14.74 -1.54
CA GLU A 75 9.75 -15.33 -0.24
C GLU A 75 9.23 -14.27 0.75
N ALA A 76 9.88 -13.11 0.82
CA ALA A 76 9.43 -12.02 1.66
C ALA A 76 8.02 -11.52 1.28
N GLY A 77 7.71 -11.43 -0.02
CA GLY A 77 6.37 -11.10 -0.52
C GLY A 77 5.32 -12.13 -0.09
N GLU A 78 5.65 -13.43 -0.14
CA GLU A 78 4.79 -14.51 0.34
C GLU A 78 4.54 -14.42 1.85
N ARG A 79 5.56 -14.03 2.64
CA ARG A 79 5.39 -13.78 4.08
C ARG A 79 4.44 -12.62 4.36
N VAL A 80 4.48 -11.56 3.55
CA VAL A 80 3.57 -10.41 3.67
C VAL A 80 2.13 -10.85 3.37
N GLU A 81 1.89 -11.56 2.26
CA GLU A 81 0.57 -12.08 1.91
C GLU A 81 0.03 -13.00 3.01
N ALA A 82 0.83 -13.98 3.43
CA ALA A 82 0.43 -14.93 4.47
C ALA A 82 0.07 -14.22 5.79
N GLU A 83 0.84 -13.22 6.22
CA GLU A 83 0.55 -12.48 7.45
C GLU A 83 -0.75 -11.66 7.34
N LEU A 84 -1.08 -11.11 6.17
CA LEU A 84 -2.32 -10.36 5.93
C LEU A 84 -3.56 -11.26 5.90
N THR A 85 -3.43 -12.56 5.59
CA THR A 85 -4.56 -13.50 5.62
C THR A 85 -5.00 -13.90 7.03
N ARG A 86 -4.25 -13.52 8.06
CA ARG A 86 -4.57 -13.84 9.45
C ARG A 86 -5.74 -13.01 9.94
N ASP A 87 -6.47 -13.55 10.91
CA ASP A 87 -7.58 -12.83 11.58
C ASP A 87 -7.07 -11.54 12.24
N GLU A 88 -5.86 -11.58 12.80
CA GLU A 88 -5.18 -10.42 13.38
C GLU A 88 -3.75 -10.29 12.79
N PRO A 89 -3.60 -9.52 11.70
CA PRO A 89 -2.30 -9.28 11.06
C PRO A 89 -1.37 -8.49 11.99
N ARG A 90 -0.12 -8.95 12.15
CA ARG A 90 0.86 -8.26 12.98
C ARG A 90 1.57 -7.18 12.19
N ARG A 91 1.25 -5.92 12.48
CA ARG A 91 1.90 -4.71 11.95
C ARG A 91 3.43 -4.81 11.88
N ASN A 92 4.07 -5.19 13.00
CA ASN A 92 5.54 -5.26 13.08
C ASN A 92 6.15 -6.34 12.18
N ALA A 93 5.44 -7.45 11.96
CA ALA A 93 5.90 -8.49 11.04
C ALA A 93 5.82 -8.00 9.59
N LEU A 94 4.72 -7.36 9.22
CA LEU A 94 4.51 -6.77 7.89
C LEU A 94 5.56 -5.71 7.58
N LEU A 95 5.77 -4.73 8.48
CA LEU A 95 6.76 -3.67 8.27
C LEU A 95 8.19 -4.21 8.19
N ARG A 96 8.52 -5.28 8.93
CA ARG A 96 9.82 -5.93 8.82
C ARG A 96 10.06 -6.49 7.43
N TRP A 97 9.11 -7.25 6.88
CA TRP A 97 9.24 -7.85 5.56
C TRP A 97 9.20 -6.81 4.45
N LEU A 98 8.31 -5.82 4.55
CA LEU A 98 8.28 -4.69 3.60
C LEU A 98 9.57 -3.86 3.66
N GLY A 99 10.17 -3.72 4.84
CA GLY A 99 11.47 -3.05 5.01
C GLY A 99 12.64 -3.84 4.43
N PHE A 100 12.51 -5.17 4.31
CA PHE A 100 13.47 -6.01 3.59
C PHE A 100 13.27 -5.90 2.07
N ILE A 101 12.02 -5.91 1.58
CA ILE A 101 11.72 -5.80 0.14
C ILE A 101 12.13 -4.44 -0.42
N ALA A 102 11.87 -3.36 0.32
CA ALA A 102 12.07 -1.98 -0.14
C ALA A 102 13.45 -1.69 -0.77
N PRO A 103 14.61 -2.05 -0.16
CA PRO A 103 15.90 -1.85 -0.79
C PRO A 103 16.13 -2.74 -2.03
N GLY A 104 15.61 -3.97 -2.05
CA GLY A 104 15.85 -4.93 -3.15
C GLY A 104 15.14 -4.57 -4.46
N VAL A 105 14.06 -3.80 -4.40
CA VAL A 105 13.26 -3.41 -5.57
C VAL A 105 13.53 -1.99 -6.07
N GLN A 106 14.52 -1.26 -5.51
CA GLN A 106 14.75 0.15 -5.84
C GLN A 106 15.10 0.40 -7.31
N ALA A 107 15.63 -0.61 -8.01
CA ALA A 107 15.88 -0.55 -9.44
C ALA A 107 14.58 -0.43 -10.28
N THR A 108 13.43 -0.80 -9.72
CA THR A 108 12.11 -0.72 -10.35
C THR A 108 11.22 0.29 -9.61
N ALA A 109 11.21 1.53 -10.09
CA ALA A 109 10.52 2.63 -9.42
C ALA A 109 9.03 2.37 -9.13
N ALA A 110 8.32 1.66 -10.02
CA ALA A 110 6.92 1.28 -9.80
C ALA A 110 6.76 0.36 -8.59
N VAL A 111 7.54 -0.73 -8.53
CA VAL A 111 7.51 -1.71 -7.42
C VAL A 111 7.92 -1.04 -6.11
N ALA A 112 8.93 -0.18 -6.13
CA ALA A 112 9.33 0.60 -4.95
C ALA A 112 8.21 1.52 -4.45
N GLY A 113 7.45 2.14 -5.37
CA GLY A 113 6.27 2.93 -5.04
C GLY A 113 5.18 2.11 -4.34
N ASP A 114 4.90 0.91 -4.86
CA ASP A 114 3.91 -0.01 -4.28
C ASP A 114 4.29 -0.44 -2.87
N VAL A 115 5.56 -0.77 -2.62
CA VAL A 115 6.06 -1.12 -1.28
C VAL A 115 5.84 0.02 -0.28
N VAL A 116 6.11 1.27 -0.67
CA VAL A 116 5.91 2.46 0.18
C VAL A 116 4.41 2.67 0.46
N ALA A 117 3.55 2.53 -0.55
CA ALA A 117 2.11 2.65 -0.37
C ALA A 117 1.59 1.60 0.64
N ILE A 118 2.04 0.35 0.52
CA ILE A 118 1.66 -0.73 1.43
C ILE A 118 2.18 -0.45 2.85
N GLN A 119 3.43 0.02 3.02
CA GLN A 119 3.97 0.38 4.34
C GLN A 119 3.16 1.48 5.04
N ASN A 120 2.72 2.49 4.28
CA ASN A 120 1.87 3.57 4.79
C ASN A 120 0.50 3.03 5.23
N SER A 121 -0.14 2.20 4.40
CA SER A 121 -1.42 1.56 4.72
C SER A 121 -1.32 0.66 5.96
N VAL A 122 -0.29 -0.19 6.04
CA VAL A 122 -0.01 -1.02 7.23
C VAL A 122 0.16 -0.14 8.47
N SER A 123 0.90 0.97 8.35
CA SER A 123 1.17 1.85 9.49
C SER A 123 -0.06 2.61 10.00
N SER A 124 -1.04 2.84 9.12
CA SER A 124 -2.26 3.57 9.41
C SER A 124 -3.42 2.68 9.87
N LEU A 125 -3.47 1.42 9.41
CA LEU A 125 -4.61 0.51 9.62
C LEU A 125 -4.40 -0.49 10.76
N LEU A 126 -3.14 -0.82 11.06
CA LEU A 126 -2.71 -1.83 12.04
C LEU A 126 -1.77 -1.20 13.08
#